data_AF-A0A925SJH4-F1
#
_entry.id   AF-A0A925SJH4-F1
#
_cell.length_a   1.000
_cell.length_b   1.000
_cell.length_c   1.000
_cell.angle_alpha   90.00
_cell.angle_beta   90.00
_cell.angle_gamma   90.00
#
_symmetry.space_group_name_H-M   'P 1'
#
loop_
_entity.id
_entity.type
_entity.pdbx_description
1 polymer ?
#
loop_
_entity_poly.entity_id
_entity_poly.type
_entity_poly.pdbx_seq_one_letter_code
_entity_poly.pdbx_strand_id
1 'polypeptide(L)'
;MLTARLGILHPIIQGPFGGGLSSVKLAAAVSEAGGLGSFGAHNLAPGEIARVIEELRAATTRPFNINLWVSRQDDDASRVSAAQHEAALRRFAPIYARLGIAPPAPAPSEADAFTFEQQAEVVLSHRPAVFSFVFGIPDSSILRECRRQGILTLGAATTPDEAVALEAAGVDMIVATGSDAGGHRPSVLQPAERSLVGT
;
A
#
# COMPACT_ATOMS: atom_id res chain seq x y z
N MET A 1 5.94 -23.38 -7.58
CA MET A 1 4.66 -22.76 -8.02
C MET A 1 4.24 -21.69 -7.02
N LEU A 2 3.57 -20.62 -7.47
CA LEU A 2 3.16 -19.47 -6.65
C LEU A 2 2.34 -19.88 -5.42
N THR A 3 1.35 -20.76 -5.62
CA THR A 3 0.47 -21.31 -4.58
C THR A 3 1.24 -21.98 -3.45
N ALA A 4 2.23 -22.81 -3.78
CA ALA A 4 3.07 -23.49 -2.79
C ALA A 4 3.96 -22.52 -1.99
N ARG A 5 4.47 -21.44 -2.62
CA ARG A 5 5.24 -20.42 -1.89
C ARG A 5 4.35 -19.65 -0.91
N LEU A 6 3.15 -19.25 -1.35
CA LEU A 6 2.22 -18.46 -0.54
C LEU A 6 1.39 -19.28 0.46
N GLY A 7 1.42 -20.61 0.39
CA GLY A 7 0.59 -21.48 1.23
C GLY A 7 -0.91 -21.38 0.91
N ILE A 8 -1.27 -21.10 -0.34
CA ILE A 8 -2.65 -20.91 -0.80
C ILE A 8 -3.06 -21.97 -1.84
N LEU A 9 -4.36 -22.17 -2.03
CA LEU A 9 -4.92 -23.17 -2.95
C LEU A 9 -5.06 -22.63 -4.38
N HIS A 10 -5.47 -21.36 -4.49
CA HIS A 10 -5.73 -20.69 -5.76
C HIS A 10 -4.72 -19.56 -5.96
N PRO A 11 -4.18 -19.36 -7.17
CA PRO A 11 -3.24 -18.27 -7.47
C PRO A 11 -3.99 -16.93 -7.62
N ILE A 12 -4.84 -16.60 -6.64
CA ILE A 12 -5.68 -15.41 -6.62
C ILE A 12 -5.31 -14.61 -5.38
N ILE A 13 -4.89 -13.36 -5.59
CA ILE A 13 -4.61 -12.39 -4.53
C ILE A 13 -5.65 -11.29 -4.64
N GLN A 14 -6.44 -11.08 -3.59
CA GLN A 14 -7.33 -9.93 -3.52
C GLN A 14 -6.49 -8.67 -3.26
N GLY A 15 -6.64 -7.64 -4.10
CA GLY A 15 -5.83 -6.42 -4.02
C GLY A 15 -6.12 -5.61 -2.74
N PRO A 16 -5.09 -5.16 -2.00
CA PRO A 16 -5.28 -4.36 -0.78
C PRO A 16 -5.84 -2.98 -1.12
N PHE A 17 -6.96 -2.61 -0.51
CA PHE A 17 -7.61 -1.33 -0.77
C PHE A 17 -7.20 -0.27 0.26
N GLY A 18 -6.66 0.86 -0.22
CA GLY A 18 -6.35 2.01 0.62
C GLY A 18 -7.57 2.85 1.03
N GLY A 19 -7.37 3.88 1.86
CA GLY A 19 -8.39 4.89 2.15
C GLY A 19 -9.56 4.40 2.99
N GLY A 20 -9.33 3.41 3.86
CA GLY A 20 -10.38 2.83 4.71
C GLY A 20 -11.34 1.86 3.99
N LEU A 21 -11.06 1.48 2.74
CA LEU A 21 -11.89 0.54 1.98
C LEU A 21 -11.56 -0.94 2.24
N SER A 22 -10.37 -1.24 2.78
CA SER A 22 -10.05 -2.60 3.24
C SER A 22 -10.90 -2.99 4.44
N SER A 23 -11.29 -4.26 4.50
CA SER A 23 -11.99 -4.81 5.67
C SER A 23 -11.45 -6.19 6.03
N VAL A 24 -11.40 -6.46 7.34
CA VAL A 24 -11.02 -7.78 7.88
C VAL A 24 -11.91 -8.87 7.30
N LYS A 25 -13.22 -8.60 7.20
CA LYS A 25 -14.21 -9.54 6.67
C LYS A 25 -13.88 -9.98 5.24
N LEU A 26 -13.51 -9.05 4.36
CA LEU A 26 -13.18 -9.39 2.96
C LEU A 26 -11.89 -10.19 2.88
N ALA A 27 -10.82 -9.71 3.53
CA ALA A 27 -9.52 -10.39 3.49
C ALA A 27 -9.62 -11.82 4.07
N ALA A 28 -10.25 -11.98 5.23
CA ALA A 28 -10.46 -13.30 5.83
C ALA A 28 -11.29 -14.23 4.93
N ALA A 29 -12.37 -13.73 4.30
CA ALA A 29 -13.20 -14.53 3.41
C ALA A 29 -12.41 -15.05 2.19
N VAL A 30 -11.54 -14.22 1.59
CA VAL A 30 -10.69 -14.64 0.47
C VAL A 30 -9.65 -15.68 0.90
N SER A 31 -9.03 -15.48 2.07
CA SER A 31 -8.06 -16.43 2.63
C SER A 31 -8.70 -17.79 2.94
N GLU A 32 -9.90 -17.81 3.54
CA GLU A 32 -10.64 -19.05 3.80
C GLU A 32 -11.08 -19.75 2.51
N ALA A 33 -11.45 -18.98 1.47
CA ALA A 33 -11.74 -19.52 0.14
C ALA A 33 -10.50 -20.07 -0.59
N GLY A 34 -9.30 -19.95 -0.01
CA GLY A 34 -8.07 -20.53 -0.55
C GLY A 34 -7.26 -19.59 -1.46
N GLY A 35 -7.63 -18.32 -1.57
CA GLY A 35 -6.77 -17.28 -2.13
C GLY A 35 -5.90 -16.61 -1.06
N LEU A 36 -5.28 -15.48 -1.41
CA LEU A 36 -4.60 -14.61 -0.46
C LEU A 36 -5.43 -13.34 -0.25
N GLY A 37 -6.06 -13.21 0.92
CA GLY A 37 -6.68 -11.97 1.36
C GLY A 37 -5.64 -10.91 1.69
N SER A 38 -5.93 -9.64 1.37
CA SER A 38 -5.00 -8.53 1.61
C SER A 38 -5.69 -7.34 2.28
N PHE A 39 -4.99 -6.72 3.24
CA PHE A 39 -5.45 -5.51 3.92
C PHE A 39 -4.50 -4.34 3.66
N GLY A 40 -5.02 -3.24 3.10
CA GLY A 40 -4.31 -1.98 2.95
C GLY A 40 -4.34 -1.15 4.23
N ALA A 41 -3.16 -0.96 4.85
CA ALA A 41 -3.05 -0.38 6.18
C ALA A 41 -2.23 0.93 6.23
N HIS A 42 -1.85 1.49 5.08
CA HIS A 42 -0.98 2.67 5.00
C HIS A 42 -1.52 3.87 5.79
N ASN A 43 -2.84 4.06 5.88
CA ASN A 43 -3.49 5.16 6.59
C ASN A 43 -3.69 4.91 8.10
N LEU A 44 -3.27 3.76 8.63
CA LEU A 44 -3.46 3.37 10.02
C LEU A 44 -2.21 3.63 10.86
N ALA A 45 -2.40 4.12 12.09
CA ALA A 45 -1.31 4.23 13.05
C ALA A 45 -0.81 2.82 13.46
N PRO A 46 0.43 2.70 13.95
CA PRO A 46 1.01 1.40 14.32
C PRO A 46 0.13 0.55 15.26
N GLY A 47 -0.49 1.17 16.26
CA GLY A 47 -1.41 0.46 17.18
C GLY A 47 -2.69 -0.03 16.53
N GLU A 48 -3.17 0.64 15.47
CA GLU A 48 -4.34 0.21 14.71
C GLU A 48 -4.00 -0.94 13.75
N ILE A 49 -2.79 -0.91 13.17
CA ILE A 49 -2.26 -2.04 12.37
C ILE A 49 -2.21 -3.31 13.23
N ALA A 50 -1.69 -3.22 14.45
CA ALA A 50 -1.65 -4.36 15.39
C ALA A 50 -3.05 -4.94 15.61
N ARG A 51 -4.03 -4.10 15.92
CA ARG A 51 -5.44 -4.52 16.11
C ARG A 51 -6.02 -5.19 14.87
N VAL A 52 -5.80 -4.63 13.67
CA VAL A 52 -6.28 -5.24 12.42
C VAL A 52 -5.66 -6.63 12.20
N ILE A 53 -4.37 -6.80 12.51
CA ILE A 53 -3.70 -8.10 12.39
C ILE A 53 -4.27 -9.11 13.39
N GLU A 54 -4.56 -8.69 14.62
CA GLU A 54 -5.22 -9.52 15.64
C GLU A 54 -6.63 -9.93 15.19
N GLU A 55 -7.42 -9.00 14.65
CA GLU A 55 -8.75 -9.28 14.11
C GLU A 55 -8.71 -10.25 12.92
N LEU A 56 -7.75 -10.11 12.01
CA LEU A 56 -7.53 -11.06 10.91
C LEU A 56 -7.19 -12.46 11.42
N ARG A 57 -6.30 -12.57 12.41
CA ARG A 57 -5.93 -13.85 13.03
C ARG A 57 -7.10 -14.50 13.78
N ALA A 58 -8.02 -13.71 14.33
CA ALA A 58 -9.25 -14.21 14.92
C ALA A 58 -10.25 -14.69 13.86
N ALA A 59 -10.26 -14.07 12.67
CA ALA A 59 -11.20 -14.36 11.59
C ALA A 59 -10.76 -15.49 10.64
N THR A 60 -9.45 -15.76 10.52
CA THR A 60 -8.91 -16.81 9.66
C THR A 60 -7.60 -17.39 10.19
N THR A 61 -7.40 -18.69 9.93
CA THR A 61 -6.11 -19.37 10.18
C THR A 61 -5.26 -19.49 8.91
N ARG A 62 -5.77 -19.02 7.77
CA ARG A 62 -5.12 -19.08 6.46
C ARG A 62 -4.20 -17.86 6.23
N PRO A 63 -3.23 -17.95 5.31
CA PRO A 63 -2.34 -16.84 4.99
C PRO A 63 -3.10 -15.56 4.59
N PHE A 64 -2.59 -14.41 5.03
CA PHE A 64 -3.05 -13.10 4.60
C PHE A 64 -1.87 -12.14 4.40
N ASN A 65 -2.14 -11.06 3.68
CA ASN A 65 -1.21 -10.00 3.32
C ASN A 65 -1.55 -8.70 4.04
N ILE A 66 -0.54 -8.02 4.57
CA ILE A 66 -0.65 -6.62 5.00
C ILE A 66 0.11 -5.74 4.02
N ASN A 67 -0.51 -4.65 3.56
CA ASN A 67 0.05 -3.73 2.59
C ASN A 67 0.28 -2.34 3.18
N LEU A 68 1.47 -1.78 2.95
CA LEU A 68 1.84 -0.41 3.32
C LEU A 68 2.36 0.38 2.12
N TRP A 69 2.42 1.70 2.26
CA TRP A 69 3.04 2.59 1.29
C TRP A 69 4.42 2.99 1.82
N VAL A 70 5.48 2.78 1.02
CA VAL A 70 6.85 3.11 1.43
C VAL A 70 7.02 4.62 1.49
N SER A 71 6.62 5.32 0.43
CA SER A 71 6.48 6.77 0.44
C SER A 71 5.01 7.17 0.44
N ARG A 72 4.70 8.23 1.21
CA ARG A 72 3.38 8.88 1.27
C ARG A 72 3.40 10.29 0.70
N GLN A 73 4.55 10.78 0.27
CA GLN A 73 4.75 12.12 -0.27
C GLN A 73 5.78 12.10 -1.39
N ASP A 74 5.62 12.97 -2.37
CA ASP A 74 6.68 13.18 -3.36
C ASP A 74 7.83 13.95 -2.72
N ASP A 75 9.07 13.61 -3.07
CA ASP A 75 10.27 14.27 -2.51
C ASP A 75 10.29 15.79 -2.75
N ASP A 76 9.62 16.26 -3.82
CA ASP A 76 9.50 17.67 -4.20
C ASP A 76 8.13 18.29 -3.79
N ALA A 77 7.23 17.49 -3.19
CA ALA A 77 6.02 17.98 -2.54
C ALA A 77 6.37 18.62 -1.19
N SER A 78 7.25 19.62 -1.24
CA SER A 78 7.28 20.68 -0.25
C SER A 78 5.84 21.09 0.06
N ARG A 79 5.49 21.06 1.36
CA ARG A 79 4.15 21.37 1.89
C ARG A 79 3.46 22.41 1.01
N VAL A 80 2.36 22.02 0.36
CA VAL A 80 1.58 22.91 -0.52
C VAL A 80 1.41 24.26 0.18
N SER A 81 2.05 25.30 -0.36
CA SER A 81 2.02 26.63 0.25
C SER A 81 0.58 27.15 0.30
N ALA A 82 0.29 28.05 1.24
CA ALA A 82 -1.02 28.70 1.31
C ALA A 82 -1.43 29.31 -0.04
N ALA A 83 -0.49 29.91 -0.78
CA ALA A 83 -0.73 30.46 -2.11
C ALA A 83 -1.10 29.39 -3.15
N GLN A 84 -0.43 28.23 -3.15
CA GLN A 84 -0.78 27.11 -4.04
C GLN A 84 -2.14 26.52 -3.68
N HIS A 85 -2.45 26.39 -2.38
CA HIS A 85 -3.75 25.94 -1.90
C HIS A 85 -4.88 26.88 -2.34
N GLU A 86 -4.72 28.19 -2.14
CA GLU A 86 -5.69 29.20 -2.60
C GLU A 86 -5.85 29.22 -4.12
N ALA A 87 -4.75 29.05 -4.87
CA ALA A 87 -4.81 28.94 -6.33
C ALA A 87 -5.60 27.70 -6.79
N ALA A 88 -5.45 26.56 -6.10
CA ALA A 88 -6.26 25.37 -6.34
C ALA A 88 -7.74 25.62 -6.00
N LEU A 89 -8.04 26.18 -4.82
CA LEU A 89 -9.41 26.49 -4.41
C LEU A 89 -10.13 27.43 -5.38
N ARG A 90 -9.44 28.43 -5.94
CA ARG A 90 -10.02 29.33 -6.94
C ARG A 90 -10.56 28.58 -8.17
N ARG A 91 -9.91 27.50 -8.60
CA ARG A 91 -10.38 26.66 -9.72
C ARG A 91 -11.68 25.94 -9.38
N PHE A 92 -11.90 25.62 -8.11
CA PHE A 92 -13.09 24.91 -7.62
C PHE A 92 -14.18 25.84 -7.04
N ALA A 93 -13.94 27.16 -6.97
CA ALA A 93 -14.89 28.14 -6.42
C ALA A 93 -16.31 28.05 -7.03
N PRO A 94 -16.50 27.85 -8.35
CA PRO A 94 -17.84 27.67 -8.92
C PRO A 94 -18.58 26.43 -8.38
N ILE A 95 -17.84 25.35 -8.07
CA ILE A 95 -18.42 24.12 -7.52
C ILE A 95 -18.88 24.35 -6.08
N TYR A 96 -18.03 24.98 -5.25
CA TYR A 96 -18.40 25.32 -3.87
C TYR A 96 -19.61 26.26 -3.82
N ALA A 97 -19.63 27.29 -4.65
CA ALA A 97 -20.76 28.22 -4.75
C ALA A 97 -22.06 27.50 -5.18
N ARG A 98 -21.98 26.61 -6.19
CA ARG A 98 -23.14 25.84 -6.66
C ARG A 98 -23.69 24.90 -5.59
N LEU A 99 -22.81 24.31 -4.77
CA LEU A 99 -23.19 23.41 -3.69
C LEU A 99 -23.60 24.13 -2.40
N GLY A 100 -23.39 25.45 -2.30
CA GLY A 100 -23.70 26.23 -1.11
C GLY A 100 -22.84 25.86 0.11
N ILE A 101 -21.64 25.32 -0.12
CA ILE A 101 -20.71 24.91 0.95
C ILE A 101 -19.48 25.82 0.96
N ALA A 102 -18.90 26.02 2.14
CA ALA A 102 -17.66 26.76 2.27
C ALA A 102 -16.47 25.95 1.72
N PRO A 103 -15.48 26.60 1.08
CA PRO A 103 -14.21 25.96 0.74
C PRO A 103 -13.51 25.41 2.01
N PRO A 104 -12.82 24.26 1.92
CA PRO A 104 -12.12 23.69 3.05
C PRO A 104 -10.90 24.55 3.42
N ALA A 105 -10.53 24.52 4.70
CA ALA A 105 -9.22 24.99 5.14
C ALA A 105 -8.12 24.02 4.69
N PRO A 106 -6.85 24.45 4.62
CA PRO A 106 -5.73 23.54 4.38
C PRO A 106 -5.74 22.39 5.38
N ALA A 107 -5.70 21.15 4.89
CA ALA A 107 -5.60 19.98 5.75
C ALA A 107 -4.16 19.86 6.30
N PRO A 108 -3.98 19.44 7.57
CA PRO A 108 -2.67 19.04 8.04
C PRO A 108 -2.16 17.83 7.24
N SER A 109 -0.84 17.74 7.07
CA SER A 109 -0.19 16.60 6.43
C SER A 109 -0.46 15.32 7.23
N GLU A 110 -1.12 14.33 6.61
CA GLU A 110 -1.28 13.00 7.22
C GLU A 110 0.06 12.25 7.38
N ALA A 111 1.08 12.63 6.61
CA ALA A 111 2.40 11.99 6.68
C ALA A 111 3.16 12.33 7.97
N ASP A 112 2.71 13.33 8.73
CA ASP A 112 3.41 13.78 9.93
C ASP A 112 3.00 12.97 11.18
N ALA A 113 1.99 12.08 11.08
CA ALA A 113 1.46 11.35 12.22
C ALA A 113 2.31 10.12 12.62
N PHE A 114 2.89 9.41 11.64
CA PHE A 114 3.73 8.24 11.83
C PHE A 114 4.54 7.95 10.57
N THR A 115 5.68 7.28 10.72
CA THR A 115 6.56 6.91 9.60
C THR A 115 6.27 5.49 9.10
N PHE A 116 6.73 5.19 7.87
CA PHE A 116 6.68 3.84 7.32
C PHE A 116 7.41 2.82 8.20
N GLU A 117 8.56 3.19 8.79
CA GLU A 117 9.36 2.32 9.65
C GLU A 117 8.59 1.91 10.91
N GLN A 118 7.86 2.84 11.53
CA GLN A 118 7.03 2.55 12.70
C GLN A 118 5.89 1.58 12.36
N GLN A 119 5.31 1.71 11.17
CA GLN A 119 4.29 0.76 10.70
C GLN A 119 4.91 -0.61 10.38
N ALA A 120 6.05 -0.62 9.68
CA ALA A 120 6.77 -1.84 9.31
C ALA A 120 7.23 -2.63 10.53
N GLU A 121 7.68 -1.96 11.60
CA GLU A 121 8.05 -2.60 12.88
C GLU A 121 6.88 -3.42 13.47
N VAL A 122 5.67 -2.88 13.43
CA VAL A 122 4.47 -3.61 13.89
C VAL A 122 4.18 -4.80 13.00
N VAL A 123 4.25 -4.64 11.67
CA VAL A 123 4.03 -5.74 10.72
C VAL A 123 5.03 -6.87 10.95
N LEU A 124 6.32 -6.53 11.09
CA LEU A 124 7.39 -7.48 11.38
C LEU A 124 7.14 -8.22 12.71
N SER A 125 6.77 -7.49 13.76
CA SER A 125 6.50 -8.07 15.09
C SER A 125 5.34 -9.07 15.08
N HIS A 126 4.35 -8.87 14.19
CA HIS A 126 3.18 -9.74 14.09
C HIS A 126 3.31 -10.84 13.02
N ARG A 127 4.36 -10.85 12.20
CA ARG A 127 4.67 -11.93 11.25
C ARG A 127 3.47 -12.41 10.42
N PRO A 128 2.83 -11.56 9.59
CA PRO A 128 1.89 -12.06 8.60
C PRO A 128 2.60 -12.97 7.61
N ALA A 129 1.84 -13.77 6.85
CA ALA A 129 2.43 -14.62 5.82
C ALA A 129 3.08 -13.79 4.70
N VAL A 130 2.48 -12.63 4.39
CA VAL A 130 2.94 -11.73 3.35
C VAL A 130 2.93 -10.27 3.83
N PHE A 131 3.99 -9.55 3.50
CA PHE A 131 4.07 -8.10 3.64
C PHE A 131 4.32 -7.48 2.27
N SER A 132 3.33 -6.78 1.74
CA SER A 132 3.42 -6.11 0.44
C SER A 132 3.57 -4.60 0.58
N PHE A 133 4.13 -3.98 -0.46
CA PHE A 133 4.34 -2.54 -0.48
C PHE A 133 4.26 -1.94 -1.88
N VAL A 134 3.96 -0.65 -1.91
CA VAL A 134 3.85 0.19 -3.11
C VAL A 134 4.55 1.54 -2.87
N PHE A 135 4.77 2.32 -3.94
CA PHE A 135 5.43 3.64 -3.89
C PHE A 135 6.84 3.63 -3.33
N GLY A 136 7.57 2.53 -3.53
CA GLY A 136 8.98 2.47 -3.19
C GLY A 136 9.45 1.07 -2.86
N ILE A 137 10.71 1.01 -2.47
CA ILE A 137 11.38 -0.19 -1.99
C ILE A 137 11.77 0.08 -0.52
N PRO A 138 11.33 -0.76 0.45
CA PRO A 138 11.73 -0.62 1.85
C PRO A 138 13.24 -0.68 2.01
N ASP A 139 13.75 -0.11 3.11
CA ASP A 139 15.16 -0.25 3.44
C ASP A 139 15.58 -1.73 3.51
N SER A 140 16.80 -2.00 3.08
CA SER A 140 17.36 -3.36 3.03
C SER A 140 17.30 -4.09 4.38
N SER A 141 17.34 -3.37 5.51
CA SER A 141 17.20 -3.94 6.85
C SER A 141 15.81 -4.54 7.07
N ILE A 142 14.74 -3.87 6.62
CA ILE A 142 13.36 -4.36 6.70
C ILE A 142 13.21 -5.62 5.84
N LEU A 143 13.73 -5.61 4.61
CA LEU A 143 13.67 -6.78 3.72
C LEU A 143 14.46 -7.98 4.28
N ARG A 144 15.64 -7.74 4.87
CA ARG A 144 16.41 -8.79 5.55
C ARG A 144 15.63 -9.36 6.73
N GLU A 145 14.95 -8.51 7.48
CA GLU A 145 14.18 -8.93 8.64
C GLU A 145 12.94 -9.75 8.26
N CYS A 146 12.22 -9.36 7.20
CA CYS A 146 11.17 -10.18 6.60
C CYS A 146 11.69 -11.58 6.26
N ARG A 147 12.82 -11.67 5.55
CA ARG A 147 13.44 -12.95 5.16
C ARG A 147 13.81 -13.79 6.37
N ARG A 148 14.40 -13.19 7.41
CA ARG A 148 14.78 -13.85 8.66
C ARG A 148 13.57 -14.45 9.38
N GLN A 149 12.42 -13.77 9.32
CA GLN A 149 11.18 -14.19 9.96
C GLN A 149 10.28 -15.07 9.07
N GLY A 150 10.68 -15.33 7.82
CA GLY A 150 9.88 -16.11 6.87
C GLY A 150 8.67 -15.36 6.31
N ILE A 151 8.65 -14.03 6.39
CA ILE A 151 7.60 -13.18 5.81
C ILE A 151 7.93 -12.96 4.33
N LEU A 152 7.03 -13.36 3.44
CA LEU A 152 7.21 -13.15 2.01
C LEU A 152 6.91 -11.70 1.62
N THR A 153 7.74 -11.14 0.75
CA THR A 153 7.64 -9.74 0.31
C THR A 153 7.10 -9.59 -1.11
N LEU A 154 6.12 -8.69 -1.28
CA LEU A 154 5.52 -8.37 -2.58
C LEU A 154 5.68 -6.89 -2.90
N GLY A 155 6.34 -6.54 -4.00
CA GLY A 155 6.46 -5.16 -4.47
C GLY A 155 5.73 -4.93 -5.79
N ALA A 156 5.07 -3.78 -5.95
CA ALA A 156 4.42 -3.44 -7.20
C ALA A 156 5.38 -2.76 -8.18
N ALA A 157 5.33 -3.18 -9.45
CA ALA A 157 6.06 -2.56 -10.55
C ALA A 157 5.10 -2.13 -11.66
N THR A 158 5.29 -0.91 -12.15
CA THR A 158 4.58 -0.33 -13.28
C THR A 158 5.41 -0.38 -14.58
N THR A 159 6.70 -0.67 -14.47
CA THR A 159 7.64 -0.79 -15.60
C THR A 159 8.64 -1.94 -15.39
N PRO A 160 9.29 -2.44 -16.45
CA PRO A 160 10.37 -3.43 -16.32
C PRO A 160 11.54 -2.94 -15.44
N ASP A 161 11.91 -1.67 -15.53
CA ASP A 161 13.01 -1.11 -14.73
C ASP A 161 12.70 -1.14 -13.22
N GLU A 162 11.45 -0.88 -12.85
CA GLU A 162 10.98 -1.04 -11.46
C GLU A 162 11.00 -2.51 -11.01
N ALA A 163 10.62 -3.43 -11.91
CA ALA A 163 10.70 -4.86 -11.63
C ALA A 163 12.16 -5.31 -11.37
N VAL A 164 13.11 -4.84 -12.19
CA VAL A 164 14.54 -5.09 -12.00
C VAL A 164 15.04 -4.50 -10.68
N ALA A 165 14.60 -3.29 -10.31
CA ALA A 165 14.97 -2.67 -9.04
C ALA A 165 14.46 -3.47 -7.83
N LEU A 166 13.21 -3.96 -7.88
CA LEU A 166 12.63 -4.81 -6.83
C LEU A 166 13.35 -6.16 -6.73
N GLU A 167 13.68 -6.79 -7.87
CA GLU A 167 14.45 -8.03 -7.89
C GLU A 167 15.84 -7.82 -7.27
N ALA A 168 16.54 -6.75 -7.66
CA ALA A 168 17.87 -6.42 -7.13
C ALA A 168 17.85 -6.14 -5.61
N ALA A 169 16.76 -5.57 -5.09
CA ALA A 169 16.54 -5.38 -3.66
C ALA A 169 16.22 -6.69 -2.91
N GLY A 170 15.94 -7.78 -3.62
CA GLY A 170 15.69 -9.09 -3.07
C GLY A 170 14.24 -9.32 -2.63
N VAL A 171 13.29 -8.58 -3.22
CA VAL A 171 11.84 -8.78 -3.02
C VAL A 171 11.42 -10.15 -3.56
N ASP A 172 10.58 -10.88 -2.82
CA ASP A 172 10.26 -12.27 -3.14
C ASP A 172 9.41 -12.43 -4.40
N MET A 173 8.52 -11.48 -4.66
CA MET A 173 7.58 -11.50 -5.77
C MET A 173 7.25 -10.07 -6.24
N ILE A 174 7.00 -9.93 -7.54
CA ILE A 174 6.67 -8.65 -8.17
C ILE A 174 5.21 -8.69 -8.63
N VAL A 175 4.44 -7.69 -8.24
CA VAL A 175 3.09 -7.44 -8.76
C VAL A 175 3.22 -6.51 -9.96
N ALA A 176 3.19 -7.07 -11.16
CA ALA A 176 3.14 -6.29 -12.40
C ALA A 176 1.75 -5.64 -12.51
N THR A 177 1.69 -4.31 -12.34
CA THR A 177 0.45 -3.55 -12.40
C THR A 177 0.39 -2.73 -13.69
N GLY A 178 -0.56 -3.05 -14.56
CA GLY A 178 -0.74 -2.41 -15.86
C GLY A 178 -1.53 -1.11 -15.78
N SER A 179 -1.55 -0.35 -16.88
CA SER A 179 -2.39 0.86 -17.04
C SER A 179 -3.87 0.63 -16.75
N ASP A 180 -4.34 -0.61 -16.88
CA ASP A 180 -5.73 -1.01 -16.72
C ASP A 180 -6.10 -1.26 -15.24
N ALA A 181 -5.11 -1.24 -14.33
CA ALA A 181 -5.33 -1.40 -12.91
C ALA A 181 -6.08 -0.17 -12.33
N GLY A 182 -7.07 -0.43 -11.47
CA GLY A 182 -7.76 0.62 -10.72
C GLY A 182 -6.94 1.18 -9.56
N GLY A 183 -7.34 2.35 -9.08
CA GLY A 183 -6.68 3.03 -7.94
C GLY A 183 -5.45 3.82 -8.35
N HIS A 184 -4.52 4.01 -7.42
CA HIS A 184 -3.30 4.75 -7.68
C HIS A 184 -2.32 3.94 -8.52
N ARG A 185 -1.58 4.61 -9.41
CA ARG A 185 -0.44 4.03 -10.12
C ARG A 185 0.79 4.10 -9.20
N PRO A 186 1.35 2.96 -8.75
CA PRO A 186 2.40 2.94 -7.74
C PRO A 186 3.81 3.15 -8.32
N SER A 187 3.93 3.96 -9.36
CA SER A 187 5.20 4.24 -10.03
C SER A 187 6.19 4.90 -9.08
N VAL A 188 7.47 4.57 -9.23
CA VAL A 188 8.55 5.01 -8.33
C VAL A 188 9.68 5.65 -9.12
N LEU A 189 10.15 5.02 -10.19
CA LEU A 189 11.32 5.49 -10.93
C LEU A 189 10.99 6.61 -11.92
N GLN A 190 9.74 6.67 -12.36
CA GLN A 190 9.23 7.70 -13.26
C GLN A 190 7.84 8.17 -12.81
N PRO A 191 7.43 9.40 -13.17
CA PRO A 191 6.08 9.88 -12.92
C PRO A 191 5.02 8.94 -13.49
N ALA A 192 3.87 8.85 -12.82
CA ALA A 192 2.79 7.93 -13.17
C ALA A 192 2.31 8.09 -14.62
N GLU A 193 2.34 9.31 -15.17
CA GLU A 193 1.92 9.64 -16.54
C GLU A 193 2.87 9.06 -17.60
N ARG A 194 4.09 8.67 -17.22
CA ARG A 194 5.10 8.07 -18.11
C ARG A 194 5.22 6.56 -17.93
N SER A 195 4.69 6.01 -16.83
CA SER A 195 4.67 4.58 -16.54
C SER A 195 3.32 3.95 -16.94
N LEU A 196 2.98 3.99 -18.23
CA LEU A 196 1.68 3.50 -18.75
C LEU A 196 1.79 2.13 -19.44
N VAL A 197 2.74 1.29 -19.00
CA VAL A 197 2.90 -0.06 -19.54
C VAL A 197 1.65 -0.89 -19.20
N GLY A 198 1.04 -1.52 -20.21
CA GLY A 198 -0.04 -2.49 -20.04
C GLY A 198 0.48 -3.86 -19.60
N THR A 199 -0.40 -4.73 -19.10
CA THR A 199 -0.08 -6.12 -18.71
C THR A 199 -0.61 -7.13 -19.71
#